data_AF-A0A1G3C472-F1
#
_entry.id   AF-A0A1G3C472-F1
#
_cell.length_a   1.000
_cell.length_b   1.000
_cell.length_c   1.000
_cell.angle_alpha   90.00
_cell.angle_beta   90.00
_cell.angle_gamma   90.00
#
_symmetry.space_group_name_H-M   'P 1'
#
loop_
_entity.id
_entity.type
_entity.pdbx_description
1 polymer ?
#
loop_
_entity_poly.entity_id
_entity_poly.type
_entity_poly.pdbx_seq_one_letter_code
_entity_poly.pdbx_strand_id
1 'polypeptide(L)' 'MYSKESLSKIFQKILQFEEDVSGLYDDCINKLTDQDIIDVLNSISKEEKGHTELAKYLIELVKE' A
#
# COMPACT_ATOMS: atom_id res chain seq x y z
N MET A 1 -21.02 -8.02 11.88
CA MET A 1 -20.77 -6.62 11.50
C MET A 1 -19.60 -6.13 12.34
N TYR A 2 -18.55 -5.56 11.73
CA TYR A 2 -17.39 -5.05 12.49
C TYR A 2 -17.74 -3.75 13.21
N SER A 3 -17.17 -3.50 14.39
CA SER A 3 -17.29 -2.20 15.07
C SER A 3 -16.42 -1.14 14.38
N LYS A 4 -16.71 0.15 14.60
CA LYS A 4 -15.83 1.25 14.13
C LYS A 4 -14.39 1.06 14.61
N GLU A 5 -14.20 0.65 15.86
CA GLU A 5 -12.86 0.38 16.42
C GLU A 5 -12.17 -0.78 15.71
N SER A 6 -12.89 -1.88 15.42
CA SER A 6 -12.33 -3.01 14.67
C SER A 6 -11.96 -2.61 13.24
N LEU A 7 -12.80 -1.85 12.56
CA LEU A 7 -12.52 -1.35 11.20
C LEU A 7 -11.32 -0.42 11.18
N SER A 8 -11.22 0.51 12.14
CA SER A 8 -10.08 1.42 12.27
C SER A 8 -8.75 0.65 12.44
N LYS A 9 -8.72 -0.36 13.32
CA LYS A 9 -7.54 -1.23 13.50
C LYS A 9 -7.19 -2.02 12.23
N ILE A 10 -8.20 -2.55 11.53
CA ILE A 10 -8.00 -3.29 10.28
C ILE A 10 -7.40 -2.36 9.21
N PHE A 11 -7.96 -1.17 9.02
CA PHE A 11 -7.51 -0.23 8.00
C PHE A 11 -6.12 0.34 8.31
N GLN A 12 -5.79 0.59 9.58
CA GLN A 12 -4.42 0.94 9.98
C GLN A 12 -3.43 -0.18 9.67
N LYS A 13 -3.83 -1.44 9.89
CA LYS A 13 -2.97 -2.59 9.58
C LYS A 13 -2.78 -2.76 8.07
N ILE A 14 -3.84 -2.55 7.28
CA ILE A 14 -3.76 -2.54 5.81
C ILE A 14 -2.80 -1.44 5.36
N LEU A 15 -2.96 -0.21 5.85
CA LEU A 15 -2.07 0.90 5.53
C LEU A 15 -0.60 0.56 5.77
N GLN A 16 -0.28 -0.03 6.92
CA GLN A 16 1.09 -0.48 7.21
C GLN A 16 1.60 -1.51 6.20
N PHE A 17 0.76 -2.49 5.84
CA PHE A 17 1.15 -3.50 4.84
C PHE A 17 1.43 -2.88 3.47
N GLU A 18 0.60 -1.95 3.00
CA GLU A 18 0.80 -1.27 1.71
C GLU A 18 2.10 -0.45 1.71
N GLU A 19 2.39 0.26 2.81
CA GLU A 19 3.63 1.04 2.95
C GLU A 19 4.88 0.13 2.98
N ASP A 20 4.81 -0.98 3.71
CA ASP A 20 5.90 -1.96 3.76
C ASP A 20 6.17 -2.58 2.38
N VAL A 21 5.11 -2.98 1.67
CA VAL A 21 5.21 -3.58 0.33
C VAL A 21 5.74 -2.60 -0.70
N SER A 22 5.26 -1.34 -0.68
CA SER A 22 5.79 -0.29 -1.56
C SER A 22 7.30 -0.10 -1.34
N GLY A 23 7.75 -0.12 -0.08
CA GLY A 23 9.18 -0.03 0.24
C GLY A 23 9.99 -1.19 -0.32
N LEU A 24 9.47 -2.42 -0.24
CA LEU A 24 10.13 -3.61 -0.79
C LEU A 24 10.28 -3.55 -2.30
N TYR A 25 9.25 -3.08 -3.02
CA TYR A 25 9.32 -2.92 -4.47
C TYR A 25 10.32 -1.84 -4.87
N ASP A 26 10.29 -0.68 -4.22
CA ASP A 26 11.23 0.41 -4.48
C ASP A 26 12.69 -0.03 -4.23
N ASP A 27 12.94 -0.79 -3.16
CA ASP A 27 14.24 -1.40 -2.86
C ASP A 27 14.68 -2.45 -3.90
N CYS A 28 13.74 -3.21 -4.44
CA CYS A 28 14.01 -4.23 -5.45
C CYS A 28 14.36 -3.58 -6.80
N ILE A 29 13.60 -2.58 -7.23
CA ILE A 29 13.81 -1.81 -8.46
C ILE A 29 15.23 -1.22 -8.48
N ASN A 30 15.67 -0.65 -7.36
CA ASN A 30 17.00 -0.03 -7.23
C ASN A 30 18.18 -1.02 -7.38
N LYS A 31 17.94 -2.33 -7.32
CA LYS A 31 18.98 -3.38 -7.40
C LYS A 31 19.00 -4.11 -8.74
N LEU A 32 18.04 -3.82 -9.63
CA LEU A 32 17.89 -4.49 -10.92
C LEU A 32 18.49 -3.65 -12.04
N THR A 33 18.90 -4.33 -13.11
CA THR A 33 19.40 -3.71 -14.34
C THR A 33 18.56 -4.08 -15.57
N ASP A 34 17.66 -5.06 -15.43
CA ASP A 34 16.76 -5.49 -16.50
C ASP A 34 15.57 -4.53 -16.58
N GLN A 35 15.46 -3.84 -17.71
CA GLN A 35 14.45 -2.78 -17.88
C GLN A 35 13.02 -3.33 -17.91
N ASP A 36 12.80 -4.52 -18.47
CA ASP A 36 11.47 -5.11 -18.56
C ASP A 36 10.96 -5.47 -17.15
N ILE A 37 11.83 -6.02 -16.31
CA ILE A 37 11.50 -6.31 -14.90
C ILE A 37 11.24 -5.00 -14.13
N ILE A 38 12.09 -4.00 -14.31
CA ILE A 38 11.94 -2.68 -13.67
C ILE A 38 10.59 -2.05 -14.04
N ASP A 39 10.17 -2.13 -15.29
CA ASP A 39 8.91 -1.54 -15.77
C ASP A 39 7.70 -2.23 -15.15
N VAL A 40 7.72 -3.56 -15.05
CA VAL A 40 6.68 -4.34 -14.36
C VAL A 40 6.60 -3.95 -12.88
N LEU A 41 7.74 -3.93 -12.18
CA LEU A 41 7.77 -3.60 -10.75
C LEU A 41 7.37 -2.14 -10.49
N ASN A 42 7.71 -1.21 -11.39
CA ASN A 42 7.25 0.18 -11.32
C ASN A 42 5.74 0.30 -11.50
N SER A 43 5.13 -0.53 -12.37
CA SER A 43 3.67 -0.57 -12.50
C SER A 43 3.02 -1.03 -11.21
N ILE A 44 3.54 -2.09 -10.60
CA ILE A 44 3.03 -2.63 -9.34
C ILE A 44 3.20 -1.59 -8.20
N SER A 45 4.38 -0.99 -8.03
CA SER A 45 4.63 0.06 -7.02
C SER A 45 3.64 1.24 -7.14
N LYS A 46 3.21 1.59 -8.36
CA LYS A 46 2.18 2.63 -8.55
C LYS A 46 0.79 2.18 -8.09
N GLU A 47 0.42 0.93 -8.29
CA GLU A 47 -0.84 0.37 -7.81
C GLU A 47 -0.89 0.34 -6.27
N GLU A 48 0.21 -0.08 -5.61
CA GLU A 48 0.28 -0.09 -4.13
C GLU A 48 0.17 1.32 -3.52
N LYS A 49 0.68 2.35 -4.21
CA LYS A 49 0.46 3.75 -3.83
C LYS A 49 -1.02 4.13 -3.89
N GLY A 50 -1.77 3.59 -4.85
CA GLY A 50 -3.22 3.72 -4.91
C GLY A 50 -3.93 3.05 -3.73
N HIS A 51 -3.51 1.83 -3.36
CA HIS A 51 -4.03 1.12 -2.19
C HIS A 51 -3.76 1.88 -0.88
N THR A 52 -2.57 2.47 -0.75
CA THR A 52 -2.20 3.33 0.39
C THR A 52 -3.17 4.50 0.56
N GLU A 53 -3.47 5.23 -0.52
CA GLU A 53 -4.39 6.37 -0.48
C GLU A 53 -5.83 5.93 -0.17
N LEU A 54 -6.26 4.78 -0.70
CA LEU A 54 -7.56 4.20 -0.36
C LEU A 54 -7.64 3.83 1.13
N ALA A 55 -6.59 3.21 1.69
CA ALA A 55 -6.55 2.86 3.11
C ALA A 55 -6.62 4.11 4.00
N LYS A 56 -5.90 5.18 3.66
CA LYS A 56 -6.00 6.48 4.37
C LYS A 56 -7.41 7.04 4.31
N TYR A 57 -8.03 7.03 3.13
CA TYR A 57 -9.42 7.49 2.97
C TYR A 57 -10.40 6.69 3.84
N LEU A 58 -10.27 5.36 3.88
CA LEU A 58 -11.10 4.50 4.72
C LEU A 58 -10.91 4.74 6.22
N ILE A 59 -9.69 5.07 6.66
CA ILE A 59 -9.41 5.45 8.05
C ILE A 59 -10.16 6.73 8.42
N GLU A 60 -10.14 7.74 7.56
CA GLU A 60 -10.86 9.00 7.81
C GLU A 60 -12.37 8.79 7.83
N LEU A 61 -12.90 8.00 6.90
CA LEU A 61 -14.35 7.71 6.81
C LEU A 61 -14.90 6.96 8.04
N VAL A 62 -14.07 6.17 8.74
CA VAL A 62 -14.48 5.49 9.97
C VAL A 62 -14.38 6.38 11.21
N LYS A 63 -13.59 7.47 11.15
CA LYS A 63 -13.48 8.46 12.22
C LYS A 63 -14.68 9.41 12.24
N GLU A 64 -15.24 9.75 11.07
CA GLU A 64 -16.54 10.44 10.91
C GLU A 64 -17.70 9.59 11.44
#